data_AF-A0A9Q4B4K0-F1
#
_entry.id   AF-A0A9Q4B4K0-F1
#
_cell.length_a   1.000
_cell.length_b   1.000
_cell.length_c   1.000
_cell.angle_alpha   90.00
_cell.angle_beta   90.00
_cell.angle_gamma   90.00
#
_symmetry.space_group_name_H-M   'P 1'
#
loop_
_entity.id
_entity.type
_entity.pdbx_description
1 polymer ?
#
loop_
_entity_poly.entity_id
_entity_poly.type
_entity_poly.pdbx_seq_one_letter_code
_entity_poly.pdbx_strand_id
1 'polypeptide(L)'
;MRRYSAMIFFIILSSLFASACTVTDDQGQQADYEATKQMVVDVLQTEEGKKAVQEVVQDEEIQEQLIMEQDFIKETIQTTLASEEGQAYWQEIMKDPEFAKTFAESMQEENENLLKGLMKDPEYQSMMLDIMKDPEMEQNYVELMETKDYREQVRAIVTEAMESPLFVARLNELLQQMAKEELQSGEAPDNGGGEGEEGDQGNSGGS
;
A
#
# COMPACT_ATOMS: atom_id res chain seq x y z
N MET A 1 -73.74 85.83 12.83
CA MET A 1 -72.92 84.64 13.10
C MET A 1 -72.21 84.04 11.88
N ARG A 2 -72.75 84.12 10.65
CA ARG A 2 -72.08 83.56 9.44
C ARG A 2 -70.77 84.23 9.00
N ARG A 3 -70.54 85.50 9.34
CA ARG A 3 -69.33 86.26 8.92
C ARG A 3 -68.09 86.01 9.78
N TYR A 4 -68.28 85.73 11.07
CA TYR A 4 -67.19 85.36 11.98
C TYR A 4 -66.70 83.92 11.76
N SER A 5 -67.60 83.01 11.36
CA SER A 5 -67.23 81.64 11.00
C SER A 5 -66.32 81.56 9.76
N ALA A 6 -66.51 82.45 8.78
CA ALA A 6 -65.63 82.54 7.60
C ALA A 6 -64.26 83.16 7.93
N MET A 7 -64.19 84.15 8.82
CA MET A 7 -62.90 84.72 9.30
C MET A 7 -62.10 83.71 10.13
N ILE A 8 -62.77 82.93 10.99
CA ILE A 8 -62.12 81.89 11.80
C ILE A 8 -61.56 80.78 10.89
N PHE A 9 -62.29 80.39 9.84
CA PHE A 9 -61.81 79.40 8.87
C PHE A 9 -60.60 79.90 8.07
N PHE A 10 -60.56 81.20 7.72
CA PHE A 10 -59.44 81.80 6.99
C PHE A 10 -58.18 81.95 7.87
N ILE A 11 -58.35 82.24 9.16
CA ILE A 11 -57.25 82.31 10.14
C ILE A 11 -56.67 80.92 10.42
N ILE A 12 -57.52 79.88 10.54
CA ILE A 12 -57.09 78.49 10.73
C ILE A 12 -56.37 77.95 9.48
N LEU A 13 -56.85 78.31 8.28
CA LEU A 13 -56.19 77.93 7.02
C LEU A 13 -54.85 78.67 6.83
N SER A 14 -54.74 79.91 7.30
CA SER A 14 -53.48 80.67 7.29
C SER A 14 -52.45 80.18 8.31
N SER A 15 -52.87 79.59 9.44
CA SER A 15 -51.95 78.99 10.42
C SER A 15 -51.38 77.64 9.97
N LEU A 16 -52.05 76.92 9.07
CA LEU A 16 -51.53 75.67 8.50
C LEU A 16 -50.37 75.89 7.51
N PHE A 17 -50.31 77.05 6.84
CA PHE A 17 -49.24 77.36 5.89
C PHE A 17 -47.96 77.93 6.55
N ALA A 18 -48.03 78.35 7.81
CA ALA A 18 -46.91 78.95 8.54
C ALA A 18 -45.99 77.92 9.24
N SER A 19 -46.36 76.62 9.25
CA SER A 19 -45.51 75.54 9.77
C SER A 19 -44.55 74.94 8.73
N ALA A 20 -44.49 75.49 7.52
CA ALA A 20 -43.52 75.09 6.49
C ALA A 20 -42.18 75.83 6.66
N CYS A 21 -41.57 75.76 7.84
CA CYS A 21 -40.20 76.22 8.03
C CYS A 21 -39.55 75.64 9.30
N THR A 22 -39.39 74.32 9.36
CA THR A 22 -38.40 73.65 10.22
C THR A 22 -38.05 72.27 9.63
N VAL A 23 -36.79 72.12 9.22
CA VAL A 23 -35.96 70.90 9.18
C VAL A 23 -36.71 69.59 8.86
N THR A 24 -36.72 69.25 7.57
CA THR A 24 -36.89 67.87 7.08
C THR A 24 -35.50 67.22 6.97
N ASP A 25 -35.08 66.51 8.01
CA ASP A 25 -33.76 65.84 8.11
C ASP A 25 -33.91 64.31 8.04
N ASP A 26 -34.76 63.81 7.14
CA ASP A 26 -35.04 62.36 7.01
C ASP A 26 -35.00 61.85 5.54
N GLN A 27 -34.72 62.73 4.58
CA GLN A 27 -34.45 62.34 3.17
C GLN A 27 -33.00 62.60 2.72
N GLY A 28 -32.24 63.40 3.47
CA GLY A 28 -30.80 63.61 3.23
C GLY A 28 -29.94 62.45 3.74
N GLN A 29 -30.29 61.86 4.88
CA GLN A 29 -29.50 60.78 5.51
C GLN A 29 -29.45 59.49 4.69
N GLN A 30 -30.50 59.14 3.95
CA GLN A 30 -30.51 57.91 3.14
C GLN A 30 -29.73 58.08 1.83
N ALA A 31 -29.81 59.27 1.21
CA ALA A 31 -29.01 59.62 0.02
C ALA A 31 -27.52 59.79 0.37
N ASP A 32 -27.20 60.37 1.53
CA ASP A 32 -25.83 60.44 2.04
C ASP A 32 -25.30 59.05 2.44
N TYR A 33 -26.15 58.14 2.92
CA TYR A 33 -25.73 56.78 3.23
C TYR A 33 -25.34 55.99 1.97
N GLU A 34 -26.11 56.10 0.89
CA GLU A 34 -25.76 55.49 -0.40
C GLU A 34 -24.51 56.13 -1.02
N ALA A 35 -24.39 57.46 -0.96
CA ALA A 35 -23.20 58.16 -1.44
C ALA A 35 -21.94 57.81 -0.62
N THR A 36 -22.06 57.72 0.71
CA THR A 36 -20.97 57.31 1.60
C THR A 36 -20.61 55.85 1.40
N LYS A 37 -21.59 54.97 1.20
CA LYS A 37 -21.36 53.55 0.88
C LYS A 37 -20.61 53.40 -0.44
N GLN A 38 -21.02 54.14 -1.47
CA GLN A 38 -20.33 54.11 -2.76
C GLN A 38 -18.91 54.66 -2.63
N MET A 39 -18.71 55.75 -1.90
CA MET A 39 -17.37 56.30 -1.61
C MET A 39 -16.48 55.28 -0.89
N VAL A 40 -16.99 54.57 0.12
CA VAL A 40 -16.23 53.53 0.84
C VAL A 40 -15.89 52.35 -0.07
N VAL A 41 -16.83 51.91 -0.92
CA VAL A 41 -16.58 50.85 -1.90
C VAL A 41 -15.53 51.28 -2.92
N ASP A 42 -15.60 52.51 -3.41
CA ASP A 42 -14.64 53.05 -4.37
C ASP A 42 -13.25 53.16 -3.74
N VAL A 43 -13.14 53.60 -2.48
CA VAL A 43 -11.88 53.63 -1.69
C VAL A 43 -11.31 52.22 -1.48
N LEU A 44 -12.14 51.20 -1.25
CA LEU A 44 -11.68 49.82 -1.14
C LEU A 44 -11.21 49.26 -2.49
N GLN A 45 -11.79 49.74 -3.60
CA GLN A 45 -11.42 49.32 -4.95
C GLN A 45 -10.21 50.08 -5.53
N THR A 46 -9.80 51.20 -4.93
CA THR A 46 -8.59 51.90 -5.35
C THR A 46 -7.33 51.08 -5.07
N GLU A 47 -6.25 51.42 -5.75
CA GLU A 47 -4.96 50.77 -5.56
C GLU A 47 -4.43 50.93 -4.13
N GLU A 48 -4.74 52.05 -3.46
CA GLU A 48 -4.42 52.23 -2.04
C GLU A 48 -5.26 51.34 -1.13
N GLY A 49 -6.57 51.17 -1.41
CA GLY A 49 -7.42 50.25 -0.66
C GLY A 49 -6.97 48.80 -0.77
N LYS A 50 -6.68 48.34 -2.00
CA LYS A 50 -6.12 47.00 -2.23
C LYS A 50 -4.78 46.79 -1.53
N LYS A 51 -3.90 47.79 -1.58
CA LYS A 51 -2.57 47.71 -0.95
C LYS A 51 -2.65 47.70 0.57
N ALA A 52 -3.55 48.49 1.15
CA ALA A 52 -3.82 48.49 2.59
C ALA A 52 -4.39 47.14 3.05
N VAL A 53 -5.34 46.55 2.31
CA VAL A 53 -5.85 45.20 2.61
C VAL A 53 -4.73 44.16 2.47
N GLN A 54 -3.88 44.28 1.46
CA GLN A 54 -2.76 43.37 1.25
C GLN A 54 -1.70 43.46 2.37
N GLU A 55 -1.44 44.64 2.91
CA GLU A 55 -0.56 44.84 4.09
C GLU A 55 -1.19 44.24 5.36
N VAL A 56 -2.50 44.40 5.54
CA VAL A 56 -3.25 43.83 6.67
C VAL A 56 -3.30 42.29 6.61
N VAL A 57 -3.45 41.70 5.42
CA VAL A 57 -3.44 40.23 5.22
C VAL A 57 -2.01 39.65 5.31
N GLN A 58 -0.97 40.48 5.21
CA GLN A 58 0.41 40.07 5.46
C GLN A 58 0.78 40.07 6.94
N ASP A 59 -0.08 40.61 7.81
CA ASP A 59 0.11 40.55 9.25
C ASP A 59 -0.04 39.09 9.73
N GLU A 60 0.93 38.60 10.50
CA GLU A 60 0.98 37.22 10.99
C GLU A 60 -0.27 36.85 11.81
N GLU A 61 -0.81 37.80 12.59
CA GLU A 61 -1.99 37.56 13.44
C GLU A 61 -3.26 37.35 12.59
N ILE A 62 -3.36 38.05 11.46
CA ILE A 62 -4.48 37.93 10.52
C ILE A 62 -4.30 36.72 9.60
N GLN A 63 -3.06 36.40 9.19
CA GLN A 63 -2.79 35.14 8.49
C GLN A 63 -3.17 33.95 9.35
N GLU A 64 -2.81 33.95 10.63
CA GLU A 64 -3.15 32.85 11.53
C GLU A 64 -4.68 32.71 11.66
N GLN A 65 -5.43 33.81 11.78
CA GLN A 65 -6.90 33.77 11.81
C GLN A 65 -7.55 33.33 10.49
N LEU A 66 -7.01 33.72 9.34
CA LEU A 66 -7.50 33.29 8.02
C LEU A 66 -7.15 31.82 7.73
N ILE A 67 -5.98 31.36 8.16
CA ILE A 67 -5.51 29.98 8.05
C ILE A 67 -6.15 29.08 9.12
N MET A 68 -6.91 29.63 10.08
CA MET A 68 -7.62 28.85 11.09
C MET A 68 -9.02 28.39 10.69
N GLU A 69 -9.48 28.61 9.45
CA GLU A 69 -10.66 27.90 8.91
C GLU A 69 -10.34 26.40 8.69
N GLN A 70 -10.28 25.68 9.81
CA GLN A 70 -9.91 24.27 9.89
C GLN A 70 -10.79 23.38 9.01
N ASP A 71 -12.09 23.69 8.90
CA ASP A 71 -13.02 22.88 8.12
C ASP A 71 -12.75 23.02 6.62
N PHE A 72 -12.54 24.24 6.12
CA PHE A 72 -12.20 24.49 4.71
C PHE A 72 -10.83 23.91 4.34
N ILE A 73 -9.82 24.07 5.21
CA ILE A 73 -8.47 23.51 4.98
C ILE A 73 -8.50 21.99 5.02
N LYS A 74 -9.19 21.40 5.99
CA LYS A 74 -9.34 19.94 6.08
C LYS A 74 -10.07 19.39 4.86
N GLU A 75 -11.16 20.01 4.45
CA GLU A 75 -11.91 19.60 3.25
C GLU A 75 -11.06 19.75 1.98
N THR A 76 -10.30 20.84 1.86
CA THR A 76 -9.40 21.06 0.72
C THR A 76 -8.26 20.05 0.69
N ILE A 77 -7.61 19.78 1.83
CA ILE A 77 -6.55 18.77 1.94
C ILE A 77 -7.11 17.38 1.63
N GLN A 78 -8.27 17.04 2.20
CA GLN A 78 -8.91 15.74 1.98
C GLN A 78 -9.30 15.57 0.51
N THR A 79 -9.89 16.60 -0.10
CA THR A 79 -10.28 16.59 -1.52
C THR A 79 -9.06 16.52 -2.43
N THR A 80 -8.01 17.31 -2.15
CA THR A 80 -6.80 17.35 -2.98
C THR A 80 -5.97 16.07 -2.86
N LEU A 81 -5.85 15.50 -1.67
CA LEU A 81 -5.09 14.27 -1.47
C LEU A 81 -5.86 13.04 -1.94
N ALA A 82 -7.19 13.04 -1.87
CA ALA A 82 -8.04 11.96 -2.34
C ALA A 82 -8.49 12.11 -3.81
N SER A 83 -8.16 13.22 -4.48
CA SER A 83 -8.47 13.39 -5.90
C SER A 83 -7.57 12.54 -6.78
N GLU A 84 -7.96 12.39 -8.04
CA GLU A 84 -7.12 11.75 -9.05
C GLU A 84 -5.79 12.49 -9.23
N GLU A 85 -5.77 13.83 -9.11
CA GLU A 85 -4.52 14.59 -9.13
C GLU A 85 -3.62 14.27 -7.92
N GLY A 86 -4.20 14.13 -6.73
CA GLY A 86 -3.48 13.69 -5.53
C GLY A 86 -2.88 12.31 -5.70
N GLN A 87 -3.64 11.35 -6.22
CA GLN A 87 -3.15 10.00 -6.49
C GLN A 87 -2.01 10.00 -7.52
N ALA A 88 -2.13 10.79 -8.60
CA ALA A 88 -1.08 10.93 -9.60
C ALA A 88 0.19 11.59 -9.00
N TYR A 89 0.02 12.60 -8.15
CA TYR A 89 1.12 13.22 -7.43
C TYR A 89 1.86 12.21 -6.53
N TRP A 90 1.13 11.40 -5.76
CA TRP A 90 1.72 10.34 -4.94
C TRP A 90 2.48 9.31 -5.79
N GLN A 91 1.95 8.93 -6.95
CA GLN A 91 2.63 8.02 -7.86
C GLN A 91 3.92 8.60 -8.44
N GLU A 92 3.95 9.90 -8.75
CA GLU A 92 5.15 10.56 -9.26
C GLU A 92 6.19 10.78 -8.16
N ILE A 93 5.79 11.30 -7.00
CA ILE A 93 6.72 11.59 -5.91
C ILE A 93 7.31 10.31 -5.29
N MET A 94 6.59 9.19 -5.32
CA MET A 94 7.12 7.89 -4.89
C MET A 94 8.19 7.33 -5.83
N LYS A 95 8.33 7.84 -7.05
CA LYS A 95 9.44 7.51 -7.95
C LYS A 95 10.70 8.29 -7.61
N ASP A 96 10.58 9.39 -6.86
CA ASP A 96 11.74 10.13 -6.37
C ASP A 96 12.47 9.29 -5.29
N PRO A 97 13.77 8.98 -5.48
CA PRO A 97 14.49 8.11 -4.57
C PRO A 97 14.76 8.75 -3.19
N GLU A 98 14.87 10.07 -3.09
CA GLU A 98 15.08 10.77 -1.82
C GLU A 98 13.78 10.77 -1.00
N PHE A 99 12.65 11.03 -1.67
CA PHE A 99 11.34 10.92 -1.07
C PHE A 99 11.03 9.49 -0.65
N ALA A 100 11.18 8.52 -1.56
CA ALA A 100 10.91 7.11 -1.28
C ALA A 100 11.77 6.56 -0.14
N LYS A 101 13.05 6.97 -0.07
CA LYS A 101 13.93 6.62 1.04
C LYS A 101 13.42 7.17 2.37
N THR A 102 13.14 8.47 2.43
CA THR A 102 12.65 9.12 3.66
C THR A 102 11.32 8.52 4.12
N PHE A 103 10.43 8.25 3.16
CA PHE A 103 9.15 7.60 3.42
C PHE A 103 9.34 6.16 3.94
N ALA A 104 10.19 5.36 3.30
CA ALA A 104 10.48 4.00 3.73
C ALA A 104 11.15 3.95 5.12
N GLU A 105 12.09 4.85 5.40
CA GLU A 105 12.72 4.99 6.73
C GLU A 105 11.68 5.36 7.79
N SER A 106 10.74 6.26 7.49
CA SER A 106 9.66 6.62 8.42
C SER A 106 8.72 5.47 8.75
N MET A 107 8.52 4.54 7.81
CA MET A 107 7.64 3.37 7.97
C MET A 107 8.37 2.11 8.43
N GLN A 108 9.71 2.15 8.57
CA GLN A 108 10.52 0.95 8.73
C GLN A 108 10.11 0.13 9.96
N GLU A 109 9.94 0.77 11.11
CA GLU A 109 9.61 0.10 12.38
C GLU A 109 8.23 -0.57 12.33
N GLU A 110 7.22 0.14 11.85
CA GLU A 110 5.87 -0.40 11.72
C GLU A 110 5.79 -1.51 10.68
N ASN A 111 6.52 -1.36 9.56
CA ASN A 111 6.59 -2.39 8.54
C ASN A 111 7.32 -3.65 9.04
N GLU A 112 8.39 -3.50 9.82
CA GLU A 112 9.07 -4.63 10.47
C GLU A 112 8.14 -5.34 11.46
N ASN A 113 7.39 -4.59 12.27
CA ASN A 113 6.42 -5.15 13.21
C ASN A 113 5.29 -5.89 12.48
N LEU A 114 4.77 -5.32 11.40
CA LEU A 114 3.79 -5.96 10.52
C LEU A 114 4.33 -7.27 9.95
N LEU A 115 5.53 -7.26 9.34
CA LEU A 115 6.15 -8.45 8.77
C LEU A 115 6.39 -9.54 9.83
N LYS A 116 6.87 -9.18 11.03
CA LYS A 116 7.01 -10.12 12.15
C LYS A 116 5.68 -10.68 12.63
N GLY A 117 4.62 -9.88 12.57
CA GLY A 117 3.26 -10.31 12.85
C GLY A 117 2.77 -11.31 11.81
N LEU A 118 2.90 -10.97 10.53
CA LEU A 118 2.52 -11.80 9.39
C LEU A 118 3.27 -13.14 9.39
N MET A 119 4.56 -13.19 9.74
CA MET A 119 5.28 -14.46 9.86
C MET A 119 4.66 -15.45 10.87
N LYS A 120 3.84 -14.97 11.82
CA LYS A 120 3.13 -15.80 12.79
C LYS A 120 1.69 -16.10 12.36
N ASP A 121 1.23 -15.46 11.30
CA ASP A 121 -0.10 -15.66 10.76
C ASP A 121 -0.17 -16.93 9.89
N PRO A 122 -1.17 -17.81 10.08
CA PRO A 122 -1.27 -19.07 9.33
C PRO A 122 -1.43 -18.89 7.82
N GLU A 123 -2.13 -17.85 7.37
CA GLU A 123 -2.38 -17.61 5.95
C GLU A 123 -1.08 -17.15 5.27
N TYR A 124 -0.36 -16.23 5.91
CA TYR A 124 0.95 -15.80 5.42
C TYR A 124 1.99 -16.92 5.46
N GLN A 125 1.96 -17.78 6.48
CA GLN A 125 2.79 -18.98 6.53
C GLN A 125 2.47 -19.94 5.38
N SER A 126 1.19 -20.13 5.04
CA SER A 126 0.81 -20.96 3.89
C SER A 126 1.38 -20.40 2.60
N MET A 127 1.24 -19.09 2.37
CA MET A 127 1.84 -18.44 1.20
C MET A 127 3.36 -18.62 1.17
N MET A 128 4.03 -18.50 2.32
CA MET A 128 5.48 -18.72 2.42
C MET A 128 5.88 -20.17 2.12
N LEU A 129 5.09 -21.15 2.58
CA LEU A 129 5.32 -22.56 2.26
C LEU A 129 5.15 -22.85 0.78
N ASP A 130 4.22 -22.17 0.11
CA ASP A 130 4.05 -22.32 -1.33
C ASP A 130 5.24 -21.73 -2.10
N ILE A 131 5.81 -20.61 -1.64
CA ILE A 131 7.07 -20.07 -2.17
C ILE A 131 8.23 -21.07 -1.97
N MET A 132 8.29 -21.75 -0.83
CA MET A 132 9.34 -22.76 -0.57
C MET A 132 9.23 -24.01 -1.45
N LYS A 133 8.07 -24.27 -2.07
CA LYS A 133 7.87 -25.38 -3.01
C LYS A 133 8.20 -24.99 -4.45
N ASP A 134 8.71 -23.78 -4.70
CA ASP A 134 9.13 -23.38 -6.03
C ASP A 134 10.26 -24.30 -6.54
N PRO A 135 10.29 -24.69 -7.83
CA PRO A 135 11.31 -25.58 -8.38
C PRO A 135 12.75 -25.10 -8.16
N GLU A 136 13.01 -23.79 -8.11
CA GLU A 136 14.35 -23.27 -7.82
C GLU A 136 14.76 -23.55 -6.37
N MET A 137 13.81 -23.40 -5.43
CA MET A 137 14.03 -23.76 -4.03
C MET A 137 14.20 -25.28 -3.87
N GLU A 138 13.41 -26.09 -4.59
CA GLU A 138 13.57 -27.54 -4.60
C GLU A 138 14.97 -27.96 -5.07
N GLN A 139 15.49 -27.35 -6.15
CA GLN A 139 16.85 -27.62 -6.61
C GLN A 139 17.91 -27.27 -5.55
N ASN A 140 17.77 -26.12 -4.89
CA ASN A 140 18.66 -25.73 -3.80
C ASN A 140 18.61 -26.72 -2.63
N TYR A 141 17.43 -27.27 -2.31
CA TYR A 141 17.28 -28.31 -1.29
C TYR A 141 17.92 -29.64 -1.70
N VAL A 142 17.77 -30.05 -2.97
CA VAL A 142 18.42 -31.25 -3.50
C VAL A 142 19.94 -31.09 -3.47
N GLU A 143 20.47 -29.95 -3.90
CA GLU A 143 21.91 -29.66 -3.85
C GLU A 143 22.43 -29.72 -2.40
N LEU A 144 21.67 -29.18 -1.44
CA LEU A 144 21.98 -29.30 -0.01
C LEU A 144 22.05 -30.77 0.44
N MET A 145 21.14 -31.63 -0.02
CA MET A 145 21.17 -33.06 0.29
C MET A 145 22.36 -33.78 -0.35
N GLU A 146 22.88 -33.28 -1.46
CA GLU A 146 24.04 -33.85 -2.12
C GLU A 146 25.37 -33.46 -1.46
N THR A 147 25.37 -32.46 -0.56
CA THR A 147 26.57 -32.04 0.17
C THR A 147 27.18 -33.17 1.00
N LYS A 148 28.50 -33.09 1.21
CA LYS A 148 29.24 -34.11 1.97
C LYS A 148 28.70 -34.28 3.40
N ASP A 149 28.37 -33.17 4.06
CA ASP A 149 27.89 -33.17 5.44
C ASP A 149 26.54 -33.88 5.56
N TYR A 150 25.61 -33.61 4.63
CA TYR A 150 24.32 -34.30 4.62
C TYR A 150 24.50 -35.79 4.28
N ARG A 151 25.35 -36.13 3.30
CA ARG A 151 25.66 -37.53 2.97
C ARG A 151 26.30 -38.29 4.14
N GLU A 152 27.09 -37.62 4.97
CA GLU A 152 27.67 -38.24 6.17
C GLU A 152 26.58 -38.55 7.22
N GLN A 153 25.65 -37.63 7.45
CA GLN A 153 24.49 -37.88 8.32
C GLN A 153 23.62 -39.01 7.78
N VAL A 154 23.33 -39.01 6.47
CA VAL A 154 22.58 -40.10 5.82
C VAL A 154 23.31 -41.43 5.98
N ARG A 155 24.64 -41.47 5.81
CA ARG A 155 25.42 -42.69 6.01
C ARG A 155 25.32 -43.20 7.45
N ALA A 156 25.38 -42.30 8.44
CA ALA A 156 25.21 -42.67 9.84
C ALA A 156 23.82 -43.26 10.11
N ILE A 157 22.76 -42.60 9.63
CA ILE A 157 21.37 -43.07 9.78
C ILE A 157 21.17 -44.43 9.09
N VAL A 158 21.69 -44.61 7.88
CA VAL A 158 21.61 -45.89 7.16
C VAL A 158 22.38 -47.00 7.90
N THR A 159 23.55 -46.68 8.45
CA THR A 159 24.34 -47.64 9.23
C THR A 159 23.59 -48.07 10.48
N GLU A 160 23.04 -47.11 11.24
CA GLU A 160 22.23 -47.38 12.43
C GLU A 160 20.97 -48.20 12.07
N ALA A 161 20.30 -47.87 10.96
CA ALA A 161 19.15 -48.63 10.48
C ALA A 161 19.53 -50.07 10.12
N MET A 162 20.70 -50.31 9.53
CA MET A 162 21.20 -51.65 9.22
C MET A 162 21.57 -52.46 10.47
N GLU A 163 22.03 -51.78 11.52
CA GLU A 163 22.35 -52.40 12.82
C GLU A 163 21.09 -52.70 13.65
N SER A 164 19.94 -52.14 13.27
CA SER A 164 18.67 -52.38 13.94
C SER A 164 18.31 -53.88 13.92
N PRO A 165 17.98 -54.49 15.07
CA PRO A 165 17.57 -55.90 15.15
C PRO A 165 16.40 -56.24 14.21
N LEU A 166 15.51 -55.27 13.97
CA LEU A 166 14.38 -55.44 13.04
C LEU A 166 14.88 -55.59 11.59
N PHE A 167 15.83 -54.75 11.18
CA PHE A 167 16.39 -54.79 9.83
C PHE A 167 17.22 -56.07 9.62
N VAL A 168 18.05 -56.43 10.60
CA VAL A 168 18.83 -57.68 10.58
C VAL A 168 17.91 -58.90 10.51
N ALA A 169 16.81 -58.93 11.28
CA ALA A 169 15.83 -60.01 11.22
C ALA A 169 15.16 -60.12 9.85
N ARG A 170 14.76 -58.98 9.24
CA ARG A 170 14.20 -58.94 7.89
C ARG A 170 15.19 -59.38 6.82
N LEU A 171 16.46 -58.98 6.95
CA LEU A 171 17.52 -59.40 6.04
C LEU A 171 17.73 -60.92 6.13
N ASN A 172 17.75 -61.48 7.33
CA ASN A 172 17.85 -62.92 7.53
C ASN A 172 16.64 -63.68 6.96
N GLU A 173 15.42 -63.15 7.13
CA GLU A 173 14.20 -63.71 6.53
C GLU A 173 14.28 -63.72 4.99
N LEU A 174 14.72 -62.61 4.39
CA LEU A 174 14.89 -62.48 2.94
C LEU A 174 15.96 -63.45 2.41
N LEU A 175 17.11 -63.55 3.09
CA LEU A 175 18.17 -64.50 2.73
C LEU A 175 17.68 -65.96 2.79
N GLN A 176 16.88 -66.30 3.81
CA GLN A 176 16.27 -67.63 3.91
C GLN A 176 15.24 -67.89 2.81
N GLN A 177 14.44 -66.89 2.44
CA GLN A 177 13.51 -67.00 1.30
C GLN A 177 14.23 -67.21 -0.01
N MET A 178 15.25 -66.40 -0.33
CA MET A 178 16.03 -66.56 -1.56
C MET A 178 16.74 -67.91 -1.61
N ALA A 179 17.33 -68.37 -0.49
CA ALA A 179 17.94 -69.69 -0.42
C ALA A 179 16.92 -70.81 -0.64
N LYS A 180 15.69 -70.65 -0.12
CA LYS A 180 14.59 -71.60 -0.34
C LYS A 180 14.08 -71.57 -1.78
N GLU A 181 14.05 -70.40 -2.40
CA GLU A 181 13.63 -70.19 -3.79
C GLU A 181 14.66 -70.78 -4.77
N GLU A 182 15.96 -70.60 -4.55
CA GLU A 182 17.05 -71.27 -5.29
C GLU A 182 17.00 -72.79 -5.16
N LEU A 183 16.72 -73.30 -3.96
CA LEU A 183 16.54 -74.74 -3.73
C LEU A 183 15.24 -75.29 -4.35
N GLN A 184 14.26 -74.43 -4.65
CA GLN A 184 13.00 -74.79 -5.29
C GLN A 184 13.01 -74.55 -6.80
N SER A 185 13.82 -73.63 -7.31
CA SER A 185 13.97 -73.31 -8.73
C SER A 185 14.82 -74.34 -9.47
N GLY A 186 15.65 -75.12 -8.77
CA GLY A 186 16.13 -76.42 -9.24
C GLY A 186 16.72 -76.41 -10.65
N GLU A 187 17.52 -75.40 -11.00
CA GLU A 187 18.50 -75.55 -12.08
C GLU A 187 19.83 -75.97 -11.44
N ALA A 188 20.08 -77.28 -11.49
CA ALA A 188 21.41 -77.81 -11.26
C ALA A 188 22.37 -77.24 -12.34
N PRO A 189 23.63 -76.94 -12.00
CA PRO A 189 24.64 -76.73 -13.03
C PRO A 189 24.84 -78.07 -13.75
N ASP A 190 24.30 -78.16 -14.96
CA ASP A 190 24.48 -79.31 -15.85
C ASP A 190 25.96 -79.41 -16.23
N ASN A 191 26.61 -80.44 -15.71
CA ASN A 191 27.88 -80.93 -16.20
C ASN A 191 27.63 -82.32 -16.81
N GLY A 192 27.38 -82.33 -18.12
CA GLY A 192 27.23 -83.54 -18.94
C GLY A 192 27.95 -83.35 -20.27
N GLY A 193 29.16 -83.90 -20.37
CA GLY A 193 30.03 -83.78 -21.54
C GLY A 193 29.58 -84.58 -22.77
N GLY A 194 30.28 -84.33 -23.89
CA GLY A 194 30.19 -85.11 -25.11
C GLY A 194 31.15 -84.60 -26.18
N GLU A 195 32.30 -85.26 -26.29
CA GLU A 195 33.28 -85.15 -27.39
C GLU A 195 32.70 -85.60 -28.74
N GLY A 196 33.33 -85.10 -29.82
CA GLY A 196 33.30 -85.64 -31.18
C GLY A 196 32.69 -84.66 -32.19
N GLU A 197 33.30 -84.33 -33.33
CA GLU A 197 34.54 -84.77 -33.95
C GLU A 197 34.82 -83.80 -35.11
N GLU A 198 36.12 -83.60 -35.39
CA GLU A 198 36.77 -83.40 -36.68
C GLU A 198 36.03 -82.83 -37.92
N GLY A 199 36.68 -81.85 -38.56
CA GLY A 199 36.35 -81.51 -39.95
C GLY A 199 37.01 -80.28 -40.57
N ASP A 200 38.34 -80.31 -40.69
CA ASP A 200 39.10 -79.89 -41.89
C ASP A 200 39.45 -78.40 -42.19
N GLN A 201 40.77 -78.16 -42.08
CA GLN A 201 41.71 -77.46 -42.99
C GLN A 201 41.47 -76.04 -43.51
N GLY A 202 42.49 -75.21 -43.25
CA GLY A 202 42.72 -73.95 -43.96
C GLY A 202 44.07 -73.26 -43.66
N ASN A 203 45.18 -74.00 -43.75
CA ASN A 203 46.52 -73.60 -44.22
C ASN A 203 47.06 -72.16 -43.97
N SER A 204 48.20 -72.07 -43.28
CA SER A 204 49.50 -71.49 -43.74
C SER A 204 50.36 -71.26 -42.48
N GLY A 205 51.55 -71.81 -42.29
CA GLY A 205 52.67 -71.89 -43.23
C GLY A 205 53.53 -70.63 -43.09
N GLY A 206 54.73 -70.76 -42.49
CA GLY A 206 55.84 -69.82 -42.70
C GLY A 206 56.51 -69.25 -41.45
N SER A 207 57.67 -69.85 -41.11
CA SER A 207 58.87 -69.31 -40.43
C SER A 207 58.79 -68.81 -38.99
#